data_AF-A0A538IPS9-F1
#
_entry.id   AF-A0A538IPS9-F1
#
_cell.length_a   1.000
_cell.length_b   1.000
_cell.length_c   1.000
_cell.angle_alpha   90.00
_cell.angle_beta   90.00
_cell.angle_gamma   90.00
#
_symmetry.space_group_name_H-M   'P 1'
#
loop_
_entity.id
_entity.type
_entity.pdbx_description
1 polymer ?
#
loop_
_entity_poly.entity_id
_entity_poly.type
_entity_poly.pdbx_seq_one_letter_code
_entity_poly.pdbx_strand_id
1 'polypeptide(L)'
;MISLELGRRDEADARATEVLADPTRTFLHLPTVELATLVKHLGRASELRAFLEDLPRPSPWHQAALAILDGEYARAADLLDELGMVSLSARARLHAATAFAASGRQVEADEQLRPALEFFRSVGATRYVREAEALLAAAS
;
A
#
# COMPACT_ATOMS: atom_id res chain seq x y z
N MET A 1 -4.57 9.83 -0.56
CA MET A 1 -3.91 9.30 0.65
C MET A 1 -4.02 10.22 1.86
N ILE A 2 -3.59 11.49 1.81
CA ILE A 2 -3.60 12.41 2.98
C ILE A 2 -4.97 12.50 3.66
N SER A 3 -6.06 12.69 2.91
CA SER A 3 -7.40 12.80 3.52
C SER A 3 -7.82 11.51 4.25
N LEU A 4 -7.44 10.32 3.74
CA LEU A 4 -7.68 9.04 4.42
C LEU A 4 -6.85 8.93 5.70
N GLU A 5 -5.57 9.29 5.66
CA GLU A 5 -4.66 9.27 6.82
C GLU A 5 -5.10 10.24 7.92
N LEU A 6 -5.83 11.30 7.56
CA LEU A 6 -6.42 12.27 8.50
C LEU A 6 -7.83 11.88 8.96
N GLY A 7 -8.32 10.68 8.62
CA GLY A 7 -9.64 10.20 8.99
C GLY A 7 -10.81 10.81 8.19
N ARG A 8 -10.52 11.62 7.16
CA ARG A 8 -11.52 12.26 6.30
C ARG A 8 -11.94 11.31 5.17
N ARG A 9 -12.70 10.27 5.54
CA ARG A 9 -13.09 9.18 4.62
C ARG A 9 -13.97 9.66 3.48
N ASP A 10 -14.98 10.49 3.74
CA ASP A 10 -15.91 10.99 2.71
C ASP A 10 -15.20 11.83 1.64
N GLU A 11 -14.26 12.68 2.08
CA GLU A 11 -13.44 13.48 1.17
C GLU A 11 -12.53 12.58 0.32
N ALA A 12 -11.93 11.55 0.94
CA ALA A 12 -11.11 10.58 0.22
C ALA A 12 -11.91 9.80 -0.83
N ASP A 13 -13.17 9.45 -0.52
CA ASP A 13 -14.05 8.74 -1.45
C ASP A 13 -14.53 9.61 -2.61
N ALA A 14 -14.90 10.87 -2.35
CA ALA A 14 -15.25 11.82 -3.40
C ALA A 14 -14.10 11.99 -4.41
N ARG A 15 -12.87 12.13 -3.92
CA ARG A 15 -11.67 12.21 -4.77
C ARG A 15 -11.38 10.92 -5.51
N ALA A 16 -11.60 9.77 -4.88
CA ALA A 16 -11.44 8.48 -5.55
C ALA A 16 -12.42 8.34 -6.73
N THR A 17 -13.67 8.79 -6.57
CA THR A 17 -14.67 8.79 -7.65
C THR A 17 -14.24 9.65 -8.83
N GLU A 18 -13.72 10.85 -8.59
CA GLU A 18 -13.20 11.73 -9.66
C GLU A 18 -12.09 11.04 -10.47
N VAL A 19 -11.16 10.36 -9.79
CA VAL A 19 -10.01 9.68 -10.42
C VAL A 19 -10.43 8.40 -11.16
N LEU A 20 -11.34 7.62 -10.59
CA LEU A 20 -11.84 6.37 -11.18
C LEU A 20 -12.73 6.61 -12.42
N ALA A 21 -13.34 7.79 -12.54
CA ALA A 21 -14.18 8.14 -13.70
C ALA A 21 -13.36 8.34 -15.00
N ASP A 22 -12.07 8.70 -14.90
CA ASP A 22 -11.16 8.77 -16.05
C ASP A 22 -9.73 8.36 -15.64
N PRO A 23 -9.46 7.04 -15.55
CA PRO A 23 -8.15 6.54 -15.15
C PRO A 23 -7.04 6.93 -16.13
N THR A 24 -7.38 7.28 -17.38
CA THR A 24 -6.41 7.66 -18.42
C THR A 24 -5.70 8.98 -18.12
N ARG A 25 -6.30 9.86 -17.30
CA ARG A 25 -5.67 11.10 -16.81
C ARG A 25 -4.65 10.88 -15.69
N THR A 26 -4.59 9.68 -15.12
CA THR A 26 -3.84 9.38 -13.90
C THR A 26 -2.47 8.78 -14.19
N PHE A 27 -2.08 8.64 -15.47
CA PHE A 27 -0.87 7.95 -15.90
C PHE A 27 0.43 8.72 -15.64
N LEU A 28 0.90 8.64 -14.39
CA LEU A 28 2.31 8.48 -14.08
C LEU A 28 2.40 7.30 -13.11
N HIS A 29 3.46 6.51 -13.19
CA HIS A 29 3.55 5.16 -12.61
C HIS A 29 3.39 5.06 -11.07
N LEU A 30 3.47 6.20 -10.37
CA LEU A 30 3.31 6.35 -8.92
C LEU A 30 1.83 6.42 -8.47
N PRO A 31 0.96 7.26 -9.07
CA PRO A 31 -0.46 7.28 -8.81
C PRO A 31 -1.16 5.92 -8.76
N THR A 32 -0.78 4.94 -9.59
CA THR A 32 -1.49 3.65 -9.67
C THR A 32 -1.35 2.81 -8.38
N VAL A 33 -0.16 2.76 -7.79
CA VAL A 33 0.09 2.00 -6.55
C VAL A 33 -0.61 2.67 -5.37
N GLU A 34 -0.50 3.99 -5.27
CA GLU A 34 -1.17 4.75 -4.21
C GLU A 34 -2.70 4.73 -4.36
N LEU A 35 -3.21 4.76 -5.60
CA LEU A 35 -4.63 4.58 -5.89
C LEU A 35 -5.09 3.19 -5.49
N ALA A 36 -4.31 2.13 -5.79
CA ALA A 36 -4.61 0.77 -5.36
C ALA A 36 -4.73 0.67 -3.83
N THR A 37 -3.79 1.28 -3.09
CA THR A 37 -3.88 1.36 -1.64
C THR A 37 -5.15 2.11 -1.21
N LEU A 38 -5.43 3.28 -1.80
CA LEU A 38 -6.60 4.09 -1.47
C LEU A 38 -7.91 3.32 -1.68
N VAL A 39 -8.13 2.78 -2.87
CA VAL A 39 -9.39 2.09 -3.20
C VAL A 39 -9.55 0.81 -2.39
N LYS A 40 -8.47 0.11 -2.04
CA LYS A 40 -8.52 -1.04 -1.13
C LYS A 40 -9.06 -0.65 0.24
N HIS A 41 -8.57 0.45 0.83
CA HIS A 41 -9.06 0.96 2.12
C HIS A 41 -10.50 1.51 2.05
N LEU A 42 -10.92 1.97 0.87
CA LEU A 42 -12.29 2.43 0.62
C LEU A 42 -13.27 1.29 0.31
N GLY A 43 -12.80 0.04 0.10
CA GLY A 43 -13.66 -1.08 -0.29
C GLY A 43 -14.04 -1.09 -1.77
N ARG A 44 -13.27 -0.38 -2.61
CA ARG A 44 -13.52 -0.15 -4.04
C ARG A 44 -12.50 -0.84 -4.95
N ALA A 45 -11.87 -1.90 -4.45
CA ALA A 45 -10.80 -2.61 -5.15
C ALA A 45 -11.21 -3.16 -6.52
N SER A 46 -12.48 -3.57 -6.68
CA SER A 46 -13.01 -4.10 -7.94
C SER A 46 -13.00 -3.10 -9.09
N GLU A 47 -13.23 -1.82 -8.80
CA GLU A 47 -13.29 -0.76 -9.81
C GLU A 47 -11.92 -0.55 -10.47
N LEU A 48 -10.85 -0.49 -9.68
CA LEU A 48 -9.50 -0.38 -10.22
C LEU A 48 -9.03 -1.69 -10.86
N ARG A 49 -9.39 -2.84 -10.29
CA ARG A 49 -9.03 -4.17 -10.83
C ARG A 49 -9.50 -4.33 -12.28
N ALA A 50 -10.78 -4.06 -12.54
CA ALA A 50 -11.35 -4.20 -13.88
C ALA A 50 -10.59 -3.35 -14.92
N PHE A 51 -10.17 -2.14 -14.52
CA PHE A 51 -9.36 -1.28 -15.37
C PHE A 51 -7.95 -1.86 -15.63
N LEU A 52 -7.26 -2.35 -14.59
CA LEU A 52 -5.90 -2.89 -14.72
C LEU A 52 -5.85 -4.18 -15.54
N GLU A 53 -6.90 -5.01 -15.47
CA GLU A 53 -7.02 -6.27 -16.22
C GLU A 53 -7.31 -6.05 -17.72
N ASP A 54 -7.90 -4.92 -18.10
CA ASP A 54 -8.16 -4.55 -19.50
C ASP A 54 -6.92 -3.95 -20.20
N LEU A 55 -5.84 -3.67 -19.45
CA LEU A 55 -4.64 -3.07 -20.03
C LEU A 55 -3.92 -4.07 -20.95
N PRO A 56 -3.68 -3.71 -22.23
CA PRO A 56 -3.10 -4.63 -23.21
C PRO A 56 -1.64 -5.01 -22.90
N ARG A 57 -0.95 -4.23 -22.06
CA ARG A 57 0.43 -4.49 -21.62
C ARG A 57 0.58 -4.11 -20.14
N PRO A 58 0.43 -5.07 -19.21
CA PRO A 58 0.67 -4.80 -17.80
C PRO A 58 2.17 -4.53 -17.56
N SER A 59 2.47 -3.43 -16.86
CA SER A 59 3.83 -3.12 -16.40
C SER A 59 4.03 -3.70 -14.99
N PRO A 60 5.28 -3.82 -14.49
CA PRO A 60 5.53 -4.26 -13.11
C PRO A 60 4.79 -3.42 -12.05
N TRP A 61 4.54 -2.13 -12.34
CA TRP A 61 3.71 -1.26 -11.50
C TRP A 61 2.26 -1.73 -11.38
N HIS A 62 1.68 -2.25 -12.47
CA HIS A 62 0.33 -2.81 -12.46
C HIS A 62 0.30 -4.11 -11.65
N GLN A 63 1.37 -4.90 -11.68
CA GLN A 63 1.46 -6.12 -10.86
C GLN A 63 1.54 -5.78 -9.36
N ALA A 64 2.33 -4.76 -8.98
CA ALA A 64 2.38 -4.29 -7.60
C ALA A 64 1.01 -3.75 -7.13
N ALA A 65 0.31 -2.99 -8.00
CA ALA A 65 -1.03 -2.50 -7.72
C ALA A 65 -2.03 -3.65 -7.52
N LEU A 66 -2.03 -4.67 -8.39
CA LEU A 66 -2.88 -5.85 -8.26
C LEU A 66 -2.60 -6.62 -6.96
N ALA A 67 -1.33 -6.82 -6.61
CA ALA A 67 -0.94 -7.46 -5.34
C ALA A 67 -1.51 -6.70 -4.13
N ILE A 68 -1.49 -5.35 -4.15
CA ILE A 68 -2.14 -4.52 -3.12
C ILE A 68 -3.65 -4.73 -3.08
N LEU A 69 -4.31 -4.77 -4.23
CA LEU A 69 -5.76 -5.01 -4.31
C LEU A 69 -6.14 -6.39 -3.74
N ASP A 70 -5.29 -7.40 -3.93
CA ASP A 70 -5.45 -8.74 -3.37
C ASP A 70 -5.08 -8.84 -1.88
N GLY A 71 -4.46 -7.81 -1.31
CA GLY A 71 -3.93 -7.85 0.05
C GLY A 71 -2.63 -8.65 0.18
N GLU A 72 -2.00 -9.01 -0.93
CA GLU A 72 -0.67 -9.62 -1.01
C GLU A 72 0.42 -8.56 -0.79
N TYR A 73 0.36 -7.85 0.34
CA TYR A 73 1.22 -6.68 0.60
C TYR A 73 2.72 -7.01 0.65
N ALA A 74 3.09 -8.22 1.11
CA ALA A 74 4.48 -8.66 1.10
C ALA A 74 5.02 -8.78 -0.34
N ARG A 75 4.24 -9.41 -1.22
CA ARG A 75 4.55 -9.50 -2.65
C ARG A 75 4.60 -8.13 -3.31
N ALA A 76 3.68 -7.23 -2.96
CA ALA A 76 3.71 -5.86 -3.46
C ALA A 76 5.00 -5.14 -3.04
N ALA A 77 5.47 -5.32 -1.80
CA ALA A 77 6.72 -4.74 -1.34
C ALA A 77 7.93 -5.26 -2.15
N ASP A 78 7.99 -6.55 -2.42
CA ASP A 78 9.10 -7.13 -3.18
C ASP A 78 9.13 -6.62 -4.63
N LEU A 79 7.96 -6.52 -5.28
CA LEU A 79 7.84 -5.91 -6.61
C LEU A 79 8.25 -4.42 -6.63
N LEU A 80 7.95 -3.69 -5.56
CA LEU A 80 8.33 -2.28 -5.43
C LEU A 80 9.84 -2.13 -5.17
N ASP A 81 10.46 -3.07 -4.46
CA ASP A 81 11.92 -3.11 -4.28
C ASP A 81 12.65 -3.37 -5.60
N GLU A 82 12.14 -4.29 -6.44
CA GLU A 82 12.67 -4.51 -7.80
C GLU A 82 12.62 -3.24 -8.66
N LEU A 83 11.64 -2.36 -8.41
CA LEU A 83 11.48 -1.07 -9.07
C LEU A 83 12.30 0.07 -8.43
N GLY A 84 13.03 -0.20 -7.33
CA GLY A 84 13.78 0.80 -6.58
C GLY A 84 12.91 1.75 -5.76
N MET A 85 11.66 1.39 -5.49
CA MET A 85 10.65 2.24 -4.86
C MET A 85 10.62 2.09 -3.34
N VAL A 86 11.77 2.32 -2.71
CA VAL A 86 12.02 2.06 -1.28
C VAL A 86 10.94 2.61 -0.35
N SER A 87 10.44 3.82 -0.61
CA SER A 87 9.39 4.44 0.22
C SER A 87 8.04 3.72 0.13
N LEU A 88 7.66 3.25 -1.06
CA LEU A 88 6.44 2.49 -1.27
C LEU A 88 6.59 1.07 -0.74
N SER A 89 7.76 0.45 -0.94
CA SER A 89 8.07 -0.85 -0.36
C SER A 89 7.91 -0.82 1.16
N ALA A 90 8.51 0.14 1.86
CA ALA A 90 8.39 0.25 3.31
C ALA A 90 6.93 0.39 3.79
N ARG A 91 6.10 1.14 3.06
CA ARG A 91 4.65 1.25 3.36
C ARG A 91 3.92 -0.08 3.12
N ALA A 92 4.21 -0.77 2.02
CA ALA A 92 3.63 -2.07 1.73
C ALA A 92 4.03 -3.11 2.80
N ARG A 93 5.29 -3.10 3.26
CA ARG A 93 5.77 -3.95 4.36
C ARG A 93 5.04 -3.66 5.67
N LEU A 94 4.74 -2.41 6.00
CA LEU A 94 3.92 -2.08 7.17
C LEU A 94 2.50 -2.65 7.08
N HIS A 95 1.86 -2.56 5.90
CA HIS A 95 0.56 -3.19 5.68
C HIS A 95 0.62 -4.72 5.76
N ALA A 96 1.68 -5.33 5.22
CA ALA A 96 1.91 -6.78 5.31
C ALA A 96 2.06 -7.22 6.77
N ALA A 97 2.90 -6.52 7.54
CA ALA A 97 3.08 -6.77 8.96
C ALA A 97 1.78 -6.68 9.74
N THR A 98 0.97 -5.64 9.49
CA THR A 98 -0.33 -5.47 10.13
C THR A 98 -1.25 -6.65 9.83
N ALA A 99 -1.29 -7.11 8.57
CA ALA A 99 -2.11 -8.26 8.16
C ALA A 99 -1.62 -9.59 8.76
N PHE A 100 -0.30 -9.80 8.85
CA PHE A 100 0.28 -10.98 9.49
C PHE A 100 0.04 -10.99 10.99
N ALA A 101 0.26 -9.87 11.69
CA ALA A 101 -0.03 -9.75 13.12
C ALA A 101 -1.52 -10.02 13.42
N ALA A 102 -2.44 -9.46 12.63
CA ALA A 102 -3.87 -9.70 12.77
C ALA A 102 -4.29 -11.16 12.53
N SER A 103 -3.49 -11.94 11.80
CA SER A 103 -3.68 -13.37 11.57
C SER A 103 -2.84 -14.27 12.48
N GLY A 104 -2.17 -13.71 13.49
CA GLY A 104 -1.35 -14.46 14.44
C GLY A 104 0.01 -14.93 13.89
N ARG A 105 0.41 -14.46 12.72
CA ARG A 105 1.66 -14.81 12.01
C ARG A 105 2.80 -13.88 12.40
N GLN A 106 3.23 -13.96 13.67
CA GLN A 106 4.14 -12.97 14.25
C GLN A 106 5.53 -12.98 13.60
N VAL A 107 6.06 -14.14 13.24
CA VAL A 107 7.38 -14.25 12.60
C VAL A 107 7.39 -13.50 11.26
N GLU A 108 6.36 -13.72 10.43
CA GLU A 108 6.25 -13.01 9.16
C GLU A 108 5.95 -11.52 9.35
N ALA A 109 5.26 -11.13 10.43
CA ALA A 109 5.07 -9.72 10.75
C ALA A 109 6.40 -9.03 11.05
N ASP A 110 7.24 -9.64 11.89
CA ASP A 110 8.56 -9.10 12.26
C ASP A 110 9.53 -9.01 11.08
N GLU A 111 9.51 -10.01 10.19
CA GLU A 111 10.30 -10.02 8.96
C GLU A 111 9.99 -8.81 8.07
N GLN A 112 8.73 -8.40 8.00
CA GLN A 112 8.30 -7.22 7.24
C GLN A 112 8.58 -5.91 8.00
N LEU A 113 8.40 -5.89 9.33
CA LEU A 113 8.58 -4.68 10.15
C LEU A 113 10.02 -4.19 10.17
N ARG A 114 11.00 -5.10 10.27
CA ARG A 114 12.42 -4.74 10.38
C ARG A 114 12.92 -3.81 9.27
N PRO A 115 12.85 -4.18 7.97
CA PRO A 115 13.28 -3.29 6.89
C PRO A 115 12.43 -2.02 6.77
N ALA A 116 11.12 -2.08 7.09
CA ALA A 116 10.26 -0.90 7.08
C ALA A 116 10.69 0.13 8.13
N LEU A 117 10.97 -0.33 9.36
CA LEU A 117 11.44 0.52 10.46
C LEU A 117 12.79 1.15 10.16
N GLU A 118 13.72 0.41 9.57
CA GLU A 118 15.02 0.93 9.16
C GLU A 118 14.86 2.12 8.21
N PHE A 119 14.03 1.96 7.17
CA PHE A 119 13.73 3.04 6.25
C PHE A 119 13.02 4.22 6.93
N PHE A 120 11.95 3.97 7.69
CA PHE A 120 11.19 5.06 8.31
C PHE A 120 12.03 5.88 9.30
N ARG A 121 12.95 5.23 10.03
CA ARG A 121 13.90 5.92 10.90
C ARG A 121 14.89 6.76 10.10
N SER A 122 15.44 6.24 9.00
CA SER A 122 16.43 6.95 8.19
C SER A 122 15.90 8.25 7.58
N VAL A 123 14.59 8.29 7.24
CA VAL A 123 13.95 9.48 6.67
C VAL A 123 13.14 10.30 7.68
N GLY A 124 13.16 9.95 8.97
CA GLY A 124 12.46 10.68 10.03
C GLY A 124 10.92 10.60 9.94
N ALA A 125 10.38 9.52 9.38
CA ALA A 125 8.95 9.29 9.20
C ALA A 125 8.25 8.89 10.52
N THR A 126 8.25 9.78 11.50
CA THR A 126 7.87 9.54 12.91
C THR A 126 6.51 8.87 13.11
N ARG A 127 5.50 9.20 12.29
CA ARG A 127 4.19 8.53 12.34
C ARG A 127 4.31 7.03 12.08
N TYR A 128 5.00 6.66 11.01
CA TYR A 128 5.16 5.28 10.58
C TYR A 128 6.09 4.50 11.53
N VAL A 129 7.10 5.16 12.11
CA VAL A 129 7.92 4.55 13.17
C VAL A 129 7.06 4.14 14.36
N ARG A 130 6.21 5.04 14.86
CA ARG A 130 5.32 4.75 16.00
C ARG A 130 4.34 3.62 15.70
N GLU A 131 3.77 3.60 14.51
CA GLU A 131 2.84 2.56 14.06
C GLU A 131 3.52 1.19 14.02
N ALA A 132 4.72 1.11 13.45
CA ALA A 132 5.51 -0.12 13.39
C ALA A 132 6.01 -0.58 14.77
N GLU A 133 6.43 0.34 15.65
CA GLU A 133 6.83 0.01 17.03
C GLU A 133 5.66 -0.48 17.87
N ALA A 134 4.46 0.06 17.67
CA ALA A 134 3.25 -0.42 18.35
C ALA A 134 2.90 -1.86 17.93
N LEU A 135 3.07 -2.20 16.65
CA LEU A 135 2.89 -3.58 16.17
C LEU A 135 3.89 -4.55 16.80
N LEU A 136 5.17 -4.17 16.90
CA LEU A 136 6.19 -4.99 17.59
C LEU A 136 5.85 -5.21 19.06
N ALA A 137 5.41 -4.15 19.75
CA ALA A 137 5.08 -4.22 21.17
C ALA A 137 3.85 -5.10 21.44
N ALA A 138 2.89 -5.15 20.51
CA ALA A 138 1.70 -6.00 20.63
C ALA A 138 1.98 -7.48 20.32
N ALA A 139 3.12 -7.79 19.69
CA ALA A 139 3.55 -9.15 19.36
C ALA A 139 4.43 -9.80 20.44
N SER A 140 4.88 -9.02 21.43
CA SER A 140 5.70 -9.45 22.58
C SER A 140 4.85 -9.90 23.76
#